data_AF-A0AA90TG73-F1
#
_entry.id   AF-A0AA90TG73-F1
#
_cell.length_a   1.000
_cell.length_b   1.000
_cell.length_c   1.000
_cell.angle_alpha   90.00
_cell.angle_beta   90.00
_cell.angle_gamma   90.00
#
_symmetry.space_group_name_H-M   'P 1'
#
loop_
_entity.id
_entity.type
_entity.pdbx_description
1 polymer ?
#
loop_
_entity_poly.entity_id
_entity_poly.type
_entity_poly.pdbx_seq_one_letter_code
_entity_poly.pdbx_strand_id
1 'polypeptide(L)'
;MNWIILLLFLWAMRRVYVLIRDSIRSRKGRTVKVRYKFEARQNRALALAHPIAGARALGAYANPKAPVPTVEQAQALRASLLHIIGLRASMQDDAIKAALPELLRRHWFRIDLDRLRADDDPRAAMAFASARVAFAVRTATLLGWLDPALQWEVLYQNAQRANDCFGSWEEFGAALARGRQQWIAGSRADSLGVAFDDAKLAQWLASRDHPWRSLPWRGEVLFAPQEKRA
;
A
#
# COMPACT_ATOMS: atom_id res chain seq x y z
N MET A 1 -36.35 -37.71 -16.99
CA MET A 1 -36.35 -36.59 -16.03
C MET A 1 -34.93 -36.45 -15.48
N ASN A 2 -34.04 -35.69 -16.14
CA ASN A 2 -32.70 -35.34 -15.60
C ASN A 2 -31.89 -34.37 -16.49
N TRP A 3 -32.31 -34.13 -17.73
CA TRP A 3 -31.60 -33.21 -18.63
C TRP A 3 -31.73 -31.74 -18.23
N ILE A 4 -32.86 -31.34 -17.63
CA ILE A 4 -33.07 -29.98 -17.12
C ILE A 4 -32.11 -29.67 -15.96
N ILE A 5 -31.90 -30.63 -15.06
CA ILE A 5 -30.96 -30.50 -13.92
C ILE A 5 -29.51 -30.40 -14.44
N LEU A 6 -29.15 -31.21 -15.44
CA LEU A 6 -27.83 -31.16 -16.08
C LEU A 6 -27.57 -29.81 -16.77
N LEU A 7 -28.58 -29.26 -17.46
CA LEU A 7 -28.49 -27.95 -18.12
C LEU A 7 -28.36 -26.80 -17.11
N LEU A 8 -29.10 -26.84 -16.00
CA LEU A 8 -28.98 -25.86 -14.92
C LEU A 8 -27.61 -25.93 -14.23
N PHE A 9 -27.08 -27.13 -14.00
CA PHE A 9 -25.76 -27.34 -13.43
C PHE A 9 -24.65 -26.82 -14.35
N LEU A 10 -24.71 -27.13 -15.64
CA LEU A 10 -23.76 -26.62 -16.65
C LEU A 10 -23.86 -25.10 -16.80
N TRP A 11 -25.06 -24.53 -16.73
CA TRP A 11 -25.26 -23.08 -16.77
C TRP A 11 -24.67 -22.39 -15.52
N ALA A 12 -24.89 -22.95 -14.33
CA ALA A 12 -24.31 -22.46 -13.08
C ALA A 12 -22.78 -22.55 -13.09
N MET A 13 -22.22 -23.69 -13.52
CA MET A 13 -20.78 -23.88 -13.68
C MET A 13 -20.18 -22.92 -14.71
N ARG A 14 -20.87 -22.66 -15.83
CA ARG A 14 -20.44 -21.67 -16.82
C ARG A 14 -20.47 -20.26 -16.25
N ARG A 15 -21.48 -19.89 -15.45
CA ARG A 15 -21.52 -18.59 -14.76
C ARG A 15 -20.40 -18.44 -13.75
N VAL A 16 -20.17 -19.45 -12.91
CA VAL A 16 -19.07 -19.46 -11.94
C VAL A 16 -17.72 -19.40 -12.65
N TYR A 17 -17.55 -20.15 -13.74
CA TYR A 17 -16.35 -20.10 -14.57
C TYR A 17 -16.15 -18.72 -15.21
N VAL A 18 -17.20 -18.08 -15.72
CA VAL A 18 -17.11 -16.71 -16.28
C VAL A 18 -16.76 -15.70 -15.20
N LEU A 19 -17.38 -15.78 -14.02
CA LEU A 19 -17.08 -14.89 -12.89
C LEU A 19 -15.64 -15.09 -12.37
N ILE A 20 -15.20 -16.34 -12.22
CA ILE A 20 -13.82 -16.67 -11.84
C ILE A 20 -12.85 -16.20 -12.93
N ARG A 21 -13.10 -16.52 -14.20
CA ARG A 21 -12.27 -16.12 -15.33
C ARG A 21 -12.19 -14.61 -15.45
N ASP A 22 -13.29 -13.88 -15.29
CA ASP A 22 -13.32 -12.43 -15.41
C ASP A 22 -12.72 -11.76 -14.17
N SER A 23 -12.80 -12.39 -12.97
CA SER A 23 -12.02 -11.98 -11.79
C SER A 23 -10.52 -12.25 -11.95
N ILE A 24 -10.14 -13.34 -12.64
CA ILE A 24 -8.75 -13.67 -12.97
C ILE A 24 -8.24 -12.78 -14.10
N ARG A 25 -9.10 -12.40 -15.07
CA ARG A 25 -8.78 -11.45 -16.15
C ARG A 25 -8.67 -10.02 -15.64
N SER A 26 -9.53 -9.62 -14.69
CA SER A 26 -9.39 -8.34 -14.00
C SER A 26 -8.18 -8.33 -13.06
N ARG A 27 -7.81 -9.47 -12.45
CA ARG A 27 -6.54 -9.67 -11.72
C ARG A 27 -5.30 -9.75 -12.62
N LYS A 28 -5.44 -10.22 -13.87
CA LYS A 28 -4.51 -9.95 -14.99
C LYS A 28 -4.58 -8.48 -15.45
N GLY A 29 -5.00 -7.58 -14.55
CA GLY A 29 -4.23 -6.43 -14.13
C GLY A 29 -3.59 -5.63 -15.25
N ARG A 30 -4.25 -4.53 -15.63
CA ARG A 30 -3.53 -3.35 -16.12
C ARG A 30 -2.42 -3.05 -15.11
N THR A 31 -1.20 -3.48 -15.41
CA THR A 31 -0.02 -3.15 -14.63
C THR A 31 0.26 -1.67 -14.87
N VAL A 32 -0.28 -0.82 -14.02
CA VAL A 32 0.03 0.60 -14.05
C VAL A 32 1.44 0.77 -13.48
N LYS A 33 2.39 1.09 -14.35
CA LYS A 33 3.76 1.42 -13.93
C LYS A 33 3.71 2.70 -13.08
N VAL A 34 3.93 2.57 -11.78
CA VAL A 34 4.05 3.71 -10.86
C VAL A 34 5.32 4.47 -11.21
N ARG A 35 5.17 5.70 -11.72
CA ARG A 35 6.29 6.57 -12.08
C ARG A 35 6.51 7.59 -10.96
N TYR A 36 7.74 7.70 -10.49
CA TYR A 36 8.13 8.63 -9.43
C TYR A 36 8.48 9.98 -10.04
N LYS A 37 7.69 11.01 -9.72
CA LYS A 37 7.77 12.37 -10.28
C LYS A 37 7.70 13.47 -9.21
N PHE A 38 7.81 13.11 -7.94
CA PHE A 38 7.99 14.04 -6.83
C PHE A 38 9.48 14.38 -6.62
N GLU A 39 9.78 15.19 -5.61
CA GLU A 39 11.17 15.43 -5.16
C GLU A 39 11.82 14.16 -4.62
N ALA A 40 13.15 14.14 -4.51
CA ALA A 40 13.91 12.96 -4.11
C ALA A 40 13.45 12.38 -2.76
N ARG A 41 13.35 13.23 -1.72
CA ARG A 41 12.86 12.81 -0.39
C ARG A 41 11.44 12.25 -0.40
N GLN A 42 10.54 12.85 -1.18
CA GLN A 42 9.14 12.43 -1.30
C GLN A 42 9.05 11.07 -2.01
N ASN A 43 9.81 10.89 -3.09
CA ASN A 43 9.88 9.63 -3.82
C ASN A 43 10.38 8.50 -2.93
N ARG A 44 11.42 8.75 -2.11
CA ARG A 44 11.92 7.75 -1.15
C ARG A 44 10.86 7.35 -0.12
N ALA A 45 10.18 8.32 0.49
CA ALA A 45 9.12 8.02 1.47
C ALA A 45 7.98 7.20 0.85
N LEU A 46 7.58 7.53 -0.38
CA LEU A 46 6.56 6.79 -1.11
C LEU A 46 7.01 5.40 -1.55
N ALA A 47 8.31 5.20 -1.82
CA ALA A 47 8.85 3.95 -2.31
C ALA A 47 8.72 2.79 -1.31
N LEU A 48 8.56 3.07 -0.01
CA LEU A 48 8.27 2.05 1.01
C LEU A 48 7.05 1.17 0.65
N ALA A 49 6.03 1.75 0.01
CA ALA A 49 4.83 1.02 -0.36
C ALA A 49 4.73 0.66 -1.85
N HIS A 50 5.85 0.71 -2.59
CA HIS A 50 5.82 0.45 -4.03
C HIS A 50 5.10 -0.86 -4.42
N PRO A 51 5.36 -2.02 -3.76
CA PRO A 51 4.68 -3.26 -4.10
C PRO A 51 3.15 -3.16 -3.97
N ILE A 52 2.67 -2.48 -2.92
CA ILE A 52 1.24 -2.27 -2.66
C ILE A 52 0.65 -1.32 -3.70
N ALA A 53 1.34 -0.22 -4.00
CA ALA A 53 0.90 0.77 -4.99
C ALA A 53 0.80 0.18 -6.41
N GLY A 54 1.80 -0.60 -6.81
CA GLY A 54 1.81 -1.30 -8.10
C GLY A 54 0.67 -2.32 -8.21
N ALA A 55 0.42 -3.09 -7.14
CA ALA A 55 -0.67 -4.05 -7.07
C ALA A 55 -2.06 -3.44 -7.18
N ARG A 56 -2.23 -2.22 -6.66
CA ARG A 56 -3.50 -1.48 -6.69
C ARG A 56 -3.65 -0.58 -7.91
N ALA A 57 -2.69 -0.64 -8.85
CA ALA A 57 -2.70 0.10 -10.10
C ALA A 57 -2.91 1.62 -9.92
N LEU A 58 -2.35 2.19 -8.85
CA LEU A 58 -2.51 3.61 -8.53
C LEU A 58 -1.46 4.46 -9.25
N GLY A 59 -1.80 4.93 -10.46
CA GLY A 59 -0.92 5.78 -11.27
C GLY A 59 -0.52 7.10 -10.60
N ALA A 60 -1.46 7.73 -9.89
CA ALA A 60 -1.22 8.98 -9.14
C ALA A 60 -0.44 8.80 -7.83
N TYR A 61 -0.09 7.57 -7.45
CA TYR A 61 0.58 7.30 -6.18
C TYR A 61 1.88 8.09 -6.01
N ALA A 62 2.75 8.06 -7.03
CA ALA A 62 4.02 8.80 -7.02
C ALA A 62 4.16 9.80 -8.19
N ASN A 63 3.07 10.06 -8.91
CA ASN A 63 3.04 11.03 -10.02
C ASN A 63 1.89 12.02 -9.83
N PRO A 64 2.16 13.29 -9.45
CA PRO A 64 1.10 14.28 -9.27
C PRO A 64 0.41 14.67 -10.59
N LYS A 65 1.01 14.37 -11.74
CA LYS A 65 0.43 14.63 -13.07
C LYS A 65 -0.42 13.46 -13.60
N ALA A 66 -0.44 12.33 -12.91
CA ALA A 66 -1.29 11.21 -13.34
C ALA A 66 -2.75 11.44 -12.89
N PRO A 67 -3.72 10.88 -13.61
CA PRO A 67 -5.13 10.97 -13.22
C PRO A 67 -5.36 10.48 -11.80
N VAL A 68 -6.17 11.23 -11.04
CA VAL A 68 -6.64 10.82 -9.72
C VAL A 68 -7.40 9.48 -9.79
N PRO A 69 -7.50 8.72 -8.69
CA PRO A 69 -8.25 7.47 -8.68
C PRO A 69 -9.69 7.66 -9.18
N THR A 70 -10.18 6.75 -10.02
CA THR A 70 -11.59 6.77 -10.42
C THR A 70 -12.50 6.47 -9.23
N VAL A 71 -13.80 6.76 -9.35
CA VAL A 71 -14.78 6.47 -8.30
C VAL A 71 -14.77 4.98 -7.93
N GLU A 72 -14.63 4.10 -8.92
CA GLU A 72 -14.58 2.65 -8.70
C GLU A 72 -13.30 2.23 -7.96
N GLN A 73 -12.15 2.82 -8.33
CA GLN A 73 -10.89 2.58 -7.62
C GLN A 73 -10.95 3.08 -6.17
N ALA A 74 -11.52 4.27 -5.96
CA ALA A 74 -11.73 4.84 -4.64
C ALA A 74 -12.62 3.94 -3.76
N GLN A 75 -13.76 3.49 -4.31
CA GLN A 75 -14.68 2.58 -3.63
C GLN A 75 -14.02 1.24 -3.29
N ALA A 76 -13.24 0.66 -4.21
CA ALA A 76 -12.55 -0.61 -4.00
C ALA A 76 -11.47 -0.55 -2.90
N LEU A 77 -10.85 0.63 -2.70
CA LEU A 77 -9.81 0.82 -1.69
C LEU A 77 -10.38 1.21 -0.32
N ARG A 78 -11.55 1.85 -0.29
CA ARG A 78 -12.12 2.48 0.91
C ARG A 78 -12.12 1.58 2.14
N ALA A 79 -12.79 0.42 2.07
CA ALA A 79 -12.95 -0.45 3.24
C ALA A 79 -11.60 -0.92 3.79
N SER A 80 -10.65 -1.20 2.89
CA SER A 80 -9.30 -1.63 3.27
C SER A 80 -8.50 -0.51 3.92
N LEU A 81 -8.59 0.71 3.40
CA LEU A 81 -7.91 1.87 3.98
C LEU A 81 -8.44 2.19 5.37
N LEU A 82 -9.77 2.23 5.52
CA LEU A 82 -10.39 2.50 6.82
C LEU A 82 -10.03 1.42 7.83
N HIS A 83 -10.00 0.15 7.42
CA HIS A 83 -9.55 -0.94 8.29
C HIS A 83 -8.10 -0.76 8.77
N ILE A 84 -7.17 -0.40 7.88
CA ILE A 84 -5.75 -0.17 8.24
C ILE A 84 -5.60 0.99 9.21
N ILE A 85 -6.29 2.08 8.93
CA ILE A 85 -6.23 3.30 9.73
C ILE A 85 -6.91 3.10 11.10
N GLY A 86 -7.83 2.14 11.21
CA GLY A 86 -8.61 1.89 12.43
C GLY A 86 -9.94 2.67 12.49
N LEU A 87 -10.43 3.14 11.34
CA LEU A 87 -11.74 3.80 11.22
C LEU A 87 -12.82 2.78 10.81
N ARG A 88 -14.07 3.09 11.17
CA ARG A 88 -15.21 2.21 10.82
C ARG A 88 -15.48 2.30 9.32
N ALA A 89 -15.70 1.16 8.67
CA ALA A 89 -15.94 1.07 7.23
C ALA A 89 -17.19 1.85 6.76
N SER A 90 -18.16 2.07 7.65
CA SER A 90 -19.40 2.80 7.39
C SER A 90 -19.29 4.33 7.54
N MET A 91 -18.14 4.86 7.98
CA MET A 91 -17.95 6.31 8.09
C MET A 91 -18.09 6.99 6.73
N GLN A 92 -18.72 8.17 6.71
CA GLN A 92 -18.85 9.02 5.52
C GLN A 92 -17.62 9.91 5.34
N ASP A 93 -17.40 10.41 4.12
CA ASP A 93 -16.18 11.17 3.77
C ASP A 93 -15.95 12.39 4.65
N ASP A 94 -16.99 13.14 4.97
CA ASP A 94 -16.84 14.34 5.82
C ASP A 94 -16.47 13.98 7.26
N ALA A 95 -17.01 12.87 7.78
CA ALA A 95 -16.60 12.35 9.09
C ALA A 95 -15.17 11.81 9.06
N ILE A 96 -14.72 11.20 7.95
CA ILE A 96 -13.34 10.76 7.78
C ILE A 96 -12.41 11.98 7.74
N LYS A 97 -12.72 13.01 6.94
CA LYS A 97 -11.94 14.25 6.85
C LYS A 97 -11.81 14.96 8.20
N ALA A 98 -12.88 14.95 9.01
CA ALA A 98 -12.87 15.55 10.34
C ALA A 98 -12.02 14.76 11.35
N ALA A 99 -12.06 13.42 11.32
CA ALA A 99 -11.41 12.58 12.33
C ALA A 99 -9.96 12.18 11.98
N LEU A 100 -9.67 11.97 10.70
CA LEU A 100 -8.41 11.39 10.23
C LEU A 100 -7.16 12.22 10.62
N PRO A 101 -7.16 13.56 10.52
CA PRO A 101 -5.97 14.35 10.85
C PRO A 101 -5.51 14.13 12.29
N GLU A 102 -6.44 14.18 13.24
CA GLU A 102 -6.11 14.02 14.66
C GLU A 102 -5.73 12.59 15.01
N LEU A 103 -6.41 11.61 14.40
CA LEU A 103 -6.04 10.20 14.52
C LEU A 103 -4.61 9.96 14.05
N LEU A 104 -4.24 10.49 12.88
CA LEU A 104 -2.88 10.31 12.34
C LEU A 104 -1.85 10.92 13.27
N ARG A 105 -2.03 12.18 13.73
CA ARG A 105 -1.08 12.83 14.66
C ARG A 105 -0.79 12.00 15.91
N ARG A 106 -1.77 11.25 16.41
CA ARG A 106 -1.64 10.47 17.65
C ARG A 106 -1.26 9.00 17.46
N HIS A 107 -1.64 8.39 16.33
CA HIS A 107 -1.65 6.93 16.22
C HIS A 107 -0.98 6.36 14.95
N TRP A 108 -0.53 7.18 14.00
CA TRP A 108 0.05 6.67 12.75
C TRP A 108 1.18 5.64 13.00
N PHE A 109 1.99 5.86 14.03
CA PHE A 109 3.15 5.02 14.35
C PHE A 109 2.77 3.66 14.94
N ARG A 110 1.53 3.48 15.40
CA ARG A 110 1.02 2.23 15.98
C ARG A 110 0.24 1.37 15.01
N ILE A 111 -0.10 1.92 13.83
CA ILE A 111 -0.83 1.20 12.77
C ILE A 111 -0.17 -0.16 12.53
N ASP A 112 -0.98 -1.21 12.60
CA ASP A 112 -0.63 -2.64 12.54
C ASP A 112 0.25 -3.18 13.68
N LEU A 113 1.08 -2.35 14.32
CA LEU A 113 1.98 -2.77 15.41
C LEU A 113 1.24 -3.09 16.71
N ASP A 114 0.07 -2.50 16.97
CA ASP A 114 -0.78 -2.84 18.12
C ASP A 114 -1.30 -4.30 18.07
N ARG A 115 -1.16 -4.97 16.93
CA ARG A 115 -1.63 -6.35 16.69
C ARG A 115 -0.47 -7.35 16.63
N LEU A 116 0.70 -6.97 17.14
CA LEU A 116 1.83 -7.86 17.26
C LEU A 116 1.56 -8.94 18.30
N ARG A 117 1.92 -10.17 17.96
CA ARG A 117 1.92 -11.32 18.85
C ARG A 117 3.31 -11.51 19.45
N ALA A 118 3.42 -12.26 20.55
CA ALA A 118 4.70 -12.50 21.21
C ALA A 118 5.72 -13.25 20.33
N ASP A 119 5.24 -14.02 19.37
CA ASP A 119 6.02 -14.81 18.42
C ASP A 119 6.31 -14.09 17.09
N ASP A 120 5.79 -12.87 16.91
CA ASP A 120 6.06 -12.07 15.71
C ASP A 120 7.49 -11.52 15.74
N ASP A 121 8.19 -11.51 14.60
CA ASP A 121 9.43 -10.75 14.44
C ASP A 121 9.09 -9.24 14.42
N PRO A 122 9.54 -8.45 15.41
CA PRO A 122 9.20 -7.04 15.51
C PRO A 122 9.84 -6.23 14.37
N ARG A 123 10.98 -6.66 13.85
CA ARG A 123 11.67 -5.99 12.76
C ARG A 123 10.94 -6.23 11.44
N ALA A 124 10.54 -7.48 11.18
CA ALA A 124 9.70 -7.80 10.03
C ALA A 124 8.35 -7.07 10.07
N ALA A 125 7.72 -7.01 11.25
CA ALA A 125 6.50 -6.24 11.47
C ALA A 125 6.69 -4.74 11.17
N MET A 126 7.81 -4.16 11.59
CA MET A 126 8.12 -2.75 11.32
C MET A 126 8.20 -2.43 9.83
N ALA A 127 8.80 -3.31 9.02
CA ALA A 127 8.82 -3.14 7.56
C ALA A 127 7.39 -3.17 6.97
N PHE A 128 6.58 -4.13 7.41
CA PHE A 128 5.20 -4.30 6.95
C PHE A 128 4.30 -3.12 7.34
N ALA A 129 4.35 -2.68 8.59
CA ALA A 129 3.66 -1.50 9.07
C ALA A 129 4.12 -0.24 8.32
N SER A 130 5.42 -0.08 8.08
CA SER A 130 5.95 1.09 7.37
C SER A 130 5.45 1.18 5.93
N ALA A 131 5.37 0.05 5.21
CA ALA A 131 4.79 0.00 3.88
C ALA A 131 3.29 0.34 3.89
N ARG A 132 2.52 -0.22 4.84
CA ARG A 132 1.07 0.01 4.94
C ARG A 132 0.72 1.42 5.37
N VAL A 133 1.46 2.03 6.29
CA VAL A 133 1.32 3.45 6.64
C VAL A 133 1.58 4.34 5.43
N ALA A 134 2.69 4.11 4.71
CA ALA A 134 3.00 4.89 3.51
C ALA A 134 1.89 4.80 2.45
N PHE A 135 1.37 3.59 2.22
CA PHE A 135 0.24 3.40 1.31
C PHE A 135 -1.03 4.10 1.79
N ALA A 136 -1.40 3.93 3.06
CA ALA A 136 -2.67 4.40 3.60
C ALA A 136 -2.72 5.94 3.62
N VAL A 137 -1.65 6.58 4.09
CA VAL A 137 -1.53 8.04 4.17
C VAL A 137 -1.55 8.68 2.78
N ARG A 138 -0.78 8.14 1.83
CA ARG A 138 -0.78 8.65 0.46
C ARG A 138 -2.13 8.47 -0.21
N THR A 139 -2.74 7.29 -0.07
CA THR A 139 -4.04 7.02 -0.70
C THR A 139 -5.15 7.86 -0.07
N ALA A 140 -5.16 8.07 1.26
CA ALA A 140 -6.14 8.95 1.90
C ALA A 140 -6.08 10.39 1.35
N THR A 141 -4.88 10.89 1.06
CA THR A 141 -4.71 12.21 0.42
C THR A 141 -5.23 12.21 -1.02
N LEU A 142 -4.97 11.15 -1.79
CA LEU A 142 -5.51 11.00 -3.15
C LEU A 142 -7.05 10.93 -3.18
N LEU A 143 -7.67 10.46 -2.11
CA LEU A 143 -9.12 10.43 -1.94
C LEU A 143 -9.69 11.73 -1.35
N GLY A 144 -8.85 12.74 -1.11
CA GLY A 144 -9.26 14.03 -0.56
C GLY A 144 -9.65 13.99 0.92
N TRP A 145 -9.20 12.99 1.67
CA TRP A 145 -9.48 12.86 3.10
C TRP A 145 -8.46 13.52 4.00
N LEU A 146 -7.27 13.79 3.47
CA LEU A 146 -6.13 14.29 4.23
C LEU A 146 -5.52 15.49 3.53
N ASP A 147 -5.16 16.50 4.30
CA ASP A 147 -4.39 17.65 3.82
C ASP A 147 -2.98 17.20 3.34
N PRO A 148 -2.50 17.67 2.17
CA PRO A 148 -1.19 17.30 1.66
C PRO A 148 -0.01 17.63 2.57
N ALA A 149 -0.07 18.69 3.39
CA ALA A 149 1.02 19.03 4.31
C ALA A 149 1.14 17.96 5.41
N LEU A 150 0.02 17.61 6.04
CA LEU A 150 -0.02 16.55 7.06
C LEU A 150 0.39 15.18 6.48
N GLN A 151 0.05 14.89 5.21
CA GLN A 151 0.54 13.69 4.53
C GLN A 151 2.07 13.60 4.59
N TRP A 152 2.77 14.68 4.23
CA TRP A 152 4.23 14.66 4.15
C TRP A 152 4.88 14.58 5.53
N GLU A 153 4.32 15.23 6.54
CA GLU A 153 4.80 15.09 7.93
C GLU A 153 4.82 13.62 8.35
N VAL A 154 3.70 12.91 8.17
CA VAL A 154 3.58 11.49 8.55
C VAL A 154 4.47 10.61 7.67
N LEU A 155 4.51 10.84 6.36
CA LEU A 155 5.33 10.04 5.44
C LEU A 155 6.83 10.18 5.72
N TYR A 156 7.30 11.38 6.09
CA TYR A 156 8.69 11.60 6.45
C TYR A 156 9.05 10.96 7.79
N GLN A 157 8.21 11.05 8.81
CA GLN A 157 8.44 10.35 10.08
C GLN A 157 8.44 8.82 9.90
N ASN A 158 7.51 8.30 9.11
CA ASN A 158 7.46 6.88 8.76
C ASN A 158 8.70 6.43 7.97
N ALA A 159 9.18 7.24 7.04
CA ALA A 159 10.40 6.94 6.30
C ALA A 159 11.66 7.02 7.17
N GLN A 160 11.70 7.95 8.13
CA GLN A 160 12.78 8.02 9.10
C GLN A 160 12.82 6.73 9.94
N ARG A 161 11.70 6.29 10.51
CA ARG A 161 11.69 5.06 11.31
C ARG A 161 12.12 3.83 10.50
N ALA A 162 11.76 3.77 9.22
CA ALA A 162 12.23 2.69 8.34
C ALA A 162 13.75 2.77 8.16
N ASN A 163 14.31 3.96 7.89
CA ASN A 163 15.75 4.18 7.76
C ASN A 163 16.55 3.83 9.03
N ASP A 164 15.93 3.99 10.19
CA ASP A 164 16.54 3.65 11.48
C ASP A 164 16.55 2.13 11.72
N CYS A 165 15.58 1.40 11.17
CA CYS A 165 15.47 -0.07 11.32
C CYS A 165 16.17 -0.87 10.22
N PHE A 166 16.41 -0.29 9.04
CA PHE A 166 16.96 -0.99 7.87
C PHE A 166 18.07 -0.18 7.17
N GLY A 167 19.04 -0.88 6.60
CA GLY A 167 20.21 -0.31 5.93
C GLY A 167 20.08 -0.21 4.41
N SER A 168 19.12 -0.91 3.78
CA SER A 168 18.94 -0.91 2.34
C SER A 168 17.51 -1.29 1.92
N TRP A 169 17.20 -1.06 0.63
CA TRP A 169 15.95 -1.56 0.03
C TRP A 169 15.84 -3.08 0.03
N GLU A 170 16.96 -3.79 -0.11
CA GLU A 170 17.00 -5.25 -0.06
C GLU A 170 16.61 -5.75 1.33
N GLU A 171 17.23 -5.16 2.36
CA GLU A 171 16.95 -5.53 3.74
C GLU A 171 15.50 -5.19 4.15
N PHE A 172 15.03 -3.99 3.78
CA PHE A 172 13.63 -3.60 3.96
C PHE A 172 12.67 -4.53 3.22
N GLY A 173 12.97 -4.87 1.97
CA GLY A 173 12.15 -5.72 1.12
C GLY A 173 12.02 -7.15 1.66
N ALA A 174 13.13 -7.74 2.11
CA ALA A 174 13.13 -9.07 2.72
C ALA A 174 12.35 -9.08 4.04
N ALA A 175 12.56 -8.06 4.88
CA ALA A 175 11.79 -7.89 6.12
C ALA A 175 10.30 -7.68 5.85
N LEU A 176 9.93 -6.92 4.81
CA LEU A 176 8.55 -6.70 4.39
C LEU A 176 7.87 -8.00 3.96
N ALA A 177 8.55 -8.85 3.18
CA ALA A 177 8.03 -10.15 2.76
C ALA A 177 7.71 -11.03 3.99
N ARG A 178 8.65 -11.14 4.93
CA ARG A 178 8.47 -11.88 6.20
C ARG A 178 7.36 -11.28 7.07
N GLY A 179 7.32 -9.96 7.20
CA GLY A 179 6.32 -9.24 7.99
C GLY A 179 4.90 -9.47 7.47
N ARG A 180 4.76 -9.61 6.15
CA ARG A 180 3.49 -10.02 5.55
C ARG A 180 3.15 -11.49 5.83
N GLN A 181 4.13 -12.39 5.75
CA GLN A 181 3.92 -13.81 6.03
C GLN A 181 3.44 -14.04 7.47
N GLN A 182 4.09 -13.43 8.46
CA GLN A 182 3.65 -13.54 9.85
C GLN A 182 2.27 -12.89 10.06
N TRP A 183 1.98 -11.78 9.37
CA TRP A 183 0.67 -11.12 9.43
C TRP A 183 -0.46 -12.10 9.06
N ILE A 184 -0.28 -12.80 7.94
CA ILE A 184 -1.21 -13.80 7.43
C ILE A 184 -1.26 -15.04 8.33
N ALA A 185 -0.11 -15.54 8.81
CA ALA A 185 -0.05 -16.66 9.74
C ALA A 185 -0.83 -16.37 11.03
N GLY A 186 -0.81 -15.11 11.48
CA GLY A 186 -1.62 -14.61 12.59
C GLY A 186 -3.11 -14.40 12.28
N SER A 187 -3.61 -14.84 11.12
CA SER A 187 -5.00 -14.66 10.65
C SER A 187 -5.46 -13.20 10.59
N ARG A 188 -4.54 -12.27 10.33
CA ARG A 188 -4.85 -10.83 10.21
C ARG A 188 -5.14 -10.47 8.75
N ALA A 189 -6.12 -9.58 8.54
CA ALA A 189 -6.56 -9.21 7.20
C ALA A 189 -5.46 -8.47 6.41
N ASP A 190 -5.13 -8.96 5.22
CA ASP A 190 -4.23 -8.31 4.27
C ASP A 190 -4.93 -8.05 2.94
N SER A 191 -5.94 -7.19 2.98
CA SER A 191 -6.77 -6.87 1.80
C SER A 191 -6.05 -5.99 0.78
N LEU A 192 -4.88 -5.42 1.12
CA LEU A 192 -4.09 -4.54 0.27
C LEU A 192 -2.79 -5.16 -0.27
N GLY A 193 -2.16 -6.06 0.48
CA GLY A 193 -0.85 -6.57 0.15
C GLY A 193 -0.81 -7.45 -1.09
N VAL A 194 0.38 -7.57 -1.65
CA VAL A 194 0.74 -8.58 -2.64
C VAL A 194 1.86 -9.42 -2.06
N ALA A 195 1.68 -10.73 -2.13
CA ALA A 195 2.71 -11.68 -1.78
C ALA A 195 3.87 -11.53 -2.77
N PHE A 196 5.08 -11.46 -2.25
CA PHE A 196 6.29 -11.62 -3.02
C PHE A 196 7.30 -12.39 -2.16
N ASP A 197 8.22 -13.05 -2.84
CA ASP A 197 9.29 -13.85 -2.25
C ASP A 197 10.66 -13.25 -2.61
N ASP A 198 11.73 -13.91 -2.17
CA ASP A 198 13.10 -13.48 -2.41
C ASP A 198 13.45 -13.43 -3.90
N ALA A 199 12.90 -14.35 -4.72
CA ALA A 199 13.10 -14.36 -6.16
C ALA A 199 12.49 -13.10 -6.81
N LYS A 200 11.28 -12.71 -6.37
CA LYS A 200 10.63 -11.49 -6.85
C LYS A 200 11.34 -10.24 -6.38
N LEU A 201 11.82 -10.21 -5.15
CA LEU A 201 12.65 -9.13 -4.61
C LEU A 201 13.94 -8.97 -5.43
N ALA A 202 14.65 -10.07 -5.70
CA ALA A 202 15.85 -10.04 -6.53
C ALA A 202 15.56 -9.52 -7.94
N GLN A 203 14.44 -9.92 -8.55
CA GLN A 203 14.00 -9.39 -9.84
C GLN A 203 13.79 -7.86 -9.79
N TRP A 204 13.15 -7.36 -8.73
CA TRP A 204 12.94 -5.93 -8.53
C TRP A 204 14.25 -5.17 -8.36
N LEU A 205 15.18 -5.69 -7.58
CA LEU A 205 16.49 -5.08 -7.36
C LEU A 205 17.38 -5.15 -8.61
N ALA A 206 17.19 -6.14 -9.49
CA ALA A 206 17.89 -6.20 -10.78
C ALA A 206 17.32 -5.23 -11.83
N SER A 207 16.04 -4.85 -11.71
CA SER A 207 15.35 -4.04 -12.70
C SER A 207 15.63 -2.54 -12.53
N ARG A 208 16.30 -1.91 -13.51
CA ARG A 208 16.56 -0.46 -13.53
C ARG A 208 15.30 0.40 -13.44
N ASP A 209 14.17 -0.14 -13.87
CA ASP A 209 12.87 0.53 -13.87
C ASP A 209 12.16 0.47 -12.51
N HIS A 210 12.65 -0.34 -11.57
CA HIS A 210 12.05 -0.47 -10.25
C HIS A 210 12.61 0.60 -9.30
N PRO A 211 11.78 1.27 -8.48
CA PRO A 211 12.25 2.32 -7.58
C PRO A 211 13.26 1.83 -6.54
N TRP A 212 13.13 0.59 -6.06
CA TRP A 212 14.10 0.04 -5.09
C TRP A 212 15.50 -0.19 -5.68
N ARG A 213 15.63 -0.20 -7.00
CA ARG A 213 16.94 -0.21 -7.67
C ARG A 213 17.42 1.20 -8.01
N SER A 214 16.51 2.07 -8.44
CA SER A 214 16.84 3.38 -9.01
C SER A 214 16.89 4.51 -7.99
N LEU A 215 16.16 4.41 -6.87
CA LEU A 215 16.19 5.38 -5.79
C LEU A 215 17.19 4.94 -4.71
N PRO A 216 17.99 5.86 -4.15
CA PRO A 216 18.84 5.52 -3.04
C PRO A 216 17.98 5.28 -1.78
N TRP A 217 18.41 4.36 -0.91
CA TRP A 217 17.74 4.12 0.38
C TRP A 217 17.84 5.35 1.29
N ARG A 218 19.05 5.91 1.40
CA ARG A 218 19.36 7.16 2.13
C ARG A 218 19.65 8.31 1.17
N GLY A 219 19.56 9.54 1.65
CA GLY A 219 20.01 10.74 0.93
C GLY A 219 19.56 12.00 1.68
N GLU A 220 19.11 13.04 0.97
CA GLU A 220 18.62 14.30 1.56
C GLU A 220 17.87 14.16 2.88
N VAL A 221 18.09 15.06 3.84
CA VAL A 221 17.38 15.04 5.12
C VAL A 221 15.87 15.18 4.87
N LEU A 222 15.09 14.24 5.38
CA LEU A 222 13.64 14.19 5.14
C LEU A 222 12.94 15.47 5.61
N PHE A 223 13.40 16.01 6.74
CA PHE A 223 12.87 17.22 7.39
C PHE A 223 13.62 18.50 7.01
N ALA A 224 14.42 18.49 5.94
CA ALA A 224 15.07 19.72 5.48
C ALA A 224 14.02 20.81 5.19
N PRO A 225 14.29 22.09 5.54
CA PRO A 225 13.43 23.21 5.16
C PRO A 225 13.16 23.17 3.66
N GLN A 226 11.92 23.49 3.25
CA GLN A 226 11.65 23.71 1.83
C GLN A 226 12.39 24.97 1.40
N GLU A 227 13.48 24.82 0.66
CA GLU A 227 14.08 25.95 -0.04
C GLU A 227 13.01 26.50 -0.98
N LYS A 228 12.64 27.77 -0.78
CA LYS A 228 11.77 28.48 -1.72
C LYS A 228 12.51 28.52 -3.04
N ARG A 229 12.06 27.72 -4.01
CA ARG A 229 12.52 27.87 -5.40
C ARG A 229 12.06 29.24 -5.88
N ALA A 230 13.03 30.13 -6.11
CA ALA A 230 12.83 31.43 -6.74
C ALA A 230 12.32 31.28 -8.18
#